data_AF-A0A2U1UZQ9-F1
#
_entry.id   AF-A0A2U1UZQ9-F1
#
_cell.length_a   1.000
_cell.length_b   1.000
_cell.length_c   1.000
_cell.angle_alpha   90.00
_cell.angle_beta   90.00
_cell.angle_gamma   90.00
#
_symmetry.space_group_name_H-M   'P 1'
#
loop_
_entity.id
_entity.type
_entity.pdbx_description
1 polymer ?
#
loop_
_entity_poly.entity_id
_entity_poly.type
_entity_poly.pdbx_seq_one_letter_code
_entity_poly.pdbx_strand_id
1 'polypeptide(L)' 'MLTRTVDCPVALRADPSLAQSYKGRDVTITVAKGQPPRLVITAPDEAALDQVEVWLAQMDTPAD' A
#
# COMPACT_ATOMS: atom_id res chain seq x y z
N MET A 1 10.93 9.31 8.56
CA MET A 1 9.67 8.65 8.15
C MET A 1 9.02 9.50 7.08
N LEU A 2 8.87 8.95 5.89
CA LEU A 2 8.24 9.54 4.72
C LEU A 2 6.81 9.00 4.63
N THR A 3 5.88 9.86 4.25
CA THR A 3 4.48 9.49 4.04
C THR A 3 4.10 9.72 2.60
N ARG A 4 3.56 8.70 1.93
CA ARG A 4 3.08 8.76 0.56
C ARG A 4 1.62 8.32 0.52
N THR A 5 0.82 9.05 -0.25
CA THR A 5 -0.58 8.67 -0.49
C THR A 5 -0.70 8.14 -1.90
N VAL A 6 -1.20 6.92 -2.04
CA VAL A 6 -1.44 6.27 -3.34
C VAL A 6 -2.88 5.79 -3.43
N ASP A 7 -3.34 5.50 -4.64
CA ASP A 7 -4.66 4.94 -4.83
C ASP A 7 -4.73 3.52 -4.25
N CYS A 8 -5.87 3.15 -3.65
CA CYS A 8 -6.01 1.83 -3.05
C CYS A 8 -6.23 0.78 -4.15
N PRO A 9 -5.35 -0.22 -4.31
CA PRO A 9 -5.52 -1.29 -5.29
C PRO A 9 -6.83 -2.03 -5.08
N VAL A 10 -7.38 -2.58 -6.15
CA VAL A 10 -8.65 -3.34 -6.08
C VAL A 10 -8.52 -4.52 -5.12
N ALA A 11 -7.39 -5.22 -5.11
CA ALA A 11 -7.12 -6.33 -4.20
C ALA A 11 -7.19 -5.91 -2.71
N LEU A 12 -6.67 -4.74 -2.36
CA LEU A 12 -6.73 -4.21 -0.99
C LEU A 12 -8.09 -3.62 -0.63
N ARG A 13 -8.84 -3.13 -1.63
CA ARG A 13 -10.25 -2.76 -1.46
C ARG A 13 -11.11 -3.99 -1.18
N ALA A 14 -10.83 -5.11 -1.85
CA ALA A 14 -11.50 -6.39 -1.63
C ALA A 14 -11.12 -6.99 -0.27
N ASP A 15 -9.82 -7.02 0.04
CA ASP A 15 -9.27 -7.62 1.25
C ASP A 15 -8.27 -6.68 1.96
N PRO A 16 -8.73 -5.82 2.88
CA PRO A 16 -7.86 -4.88 3.59
C PRO A 16 -6.86 -5.58 4.53
N SER A 17 -7.10 -6.84 4.88
CA SER A 17 -6.17 -7.69 5.64
C SER A 17 -4.87 -7.98 4.89
N LEU A 18 -4.85 -7.85 3.55
CA LEU A 18 -3.62 -7.99 2.76
C LEU A 18 -2.57 -6.96 3.14
N ALA A 19 -2.97 -5.75 3.57
CA ALA A 19 -2.05 -4.72 4.03
C ALA A 19 -1.24 -5.19 5.25
N GLN A 20 -1.83 -6.02 6.11
CA GLN A 20 -1.16 -6.60 7.29
C GLN A 20 -0.21 -7.75 6.91
N SER A 21 -0.38 -8.33 5.71
CA SER A 21 0.51 -9.37 5.19
C SER A 21 1.81 -8.80 4.62
N TYR A 22 1.86 -7.50 4.32
CA TYR A 22 3.07 -6.84 3.87
C TYR A 22 4.12 -6.80 4.99
N LYS A 23 5.18 -7.59 4.86
CA LYS A 23 6.32 -7.64 5.80
C LYS A 23 7.47 -6.75 5.34
N GLY A 24 7.22 -5.46 5.19
CA GLY A 24 8.26 -4.46 4.90
C GLY A 24 9.01 -3.98 6.13
N ARG A 25 10.15 -3.30 5.92
CA ARG A 25 10.93 -2.63 6.97
C ARG A 25 10.19 -1.40 7.51
N ASP A 26 9.67 -1.49 8.74
CA ASP A 26 9.08 -0.38 9.49
C ASP A 26 8.02 0.41 8.68
N VAL A 27 7.32 -0.29 7.78
CA VAL A 27 6.29 0.32 6.93
C VAL A 27 4.93 0.16 7.60
N THR A 28 4.18 1.26 7.65
CA THR A 28 2.77 1.25 8.02
C THR A 28 1.93 1.58 6.79
N ILE A 29 1.03 0.68 6.41
CA ILE A 29 0.04 0.91 5.34
C ILE A 29 -1.32 1.12 6.01
N THR A 30 -1.88 2.32 5.86
CA THR A 30 -3.17 2.69 6.43
C THR A 30 -4.17 2.99 5.33
N VAL A 31 -5.35 2.37 5.38
CA VAL A 31 -6.45 2.72 4.47
C VAL A 31 -7.10 4.01 4.97
N ALA A 32 -6.91 5.11 4.24
CA ALA A 32 -7.58 6.37 4.51
C ALA A 32 -9.04 6.27 4.06
N LYS A 33 -9.97 6.58 4.99
CA LYS A 33 -11.39 6.69 4.68
C LYS A 33 -11.63 7.94 3.82
N GLY A 34 -11.93 7.72 2.55
CA GLY A 34 -12.30 8.74 1.56
C GLY A 34 -12.93 8.06 0.35
N GLN A 35 -13.69 8.80 -0.46
CA GLN A 35 -14.11 8.33 -1.79
C GLN A 35 -13.35 9.14 -2.85
N PRO A 36 -12.49 8.51 -3.66
CA PRO A 36 -12.10 7.09 -3.63
C PRO A 36 -11.22 6.73 -2.42
N PRO A 37 -11.20 5.45 -1.99
CA PRO A 37 -10.35 4.99 -0.89
C PRO A 37 -8.89 5.10 -1.29
N ARG A 38 -8.07 5.71 -0.44
CA ARG A 38 -6.63 5.89 -0.66
C ARG A 38 -5.83 5.14 0.39
N LEU A 39 -4.62 4.75 0.05
CA LEU A 39 -3.67 4.18 0.99
C LEU A 39 -2.66 5.27 1.39
N VAL A 40 -2.49 5.43 2.69
CA VAL A 40 -1.42 6.24 3.28
C VAL A 40 -0.34 5.28 3.73
N ILE A 41 0.79 5.34 3.06
CA ILE A 41 1.96 4.53 3.33
C ILE A 41 2.94 5.41 4.09
N THR A 42 3.33 4.99 5.28
CA THR A 42 4.41 5.62 6.04
C THR A 42 5.58 4.65 6.10
N ALA A 43 6.75 5.08 5.65
CA ALA A 43 7.96 4.26 5.64
C ALA A 43 9.15 5.04 6.23
N PRO A 44 10.22 4.37 6.69
CA PRO A 44 11.38 5.06 7.26
C PRO A 44 12.17 5.86 6.20
N ASP A 45 12.28 5.34 4.98
CA ASP A 45 13.12 5.82 3.88
C ASP A 45 12.46 5.58 2.50
N GLU A 46 13.03 6.18 1.45
CA GLU A 46 12.49 6.11 0.08
C GLU A 46 12.53 4.69 -0.49
N ALA A 47 13.53 3.88 -0.14
CA ALA A 47 13.61 2.50 -0.62
C ALA A 47 12.47 1.64 -0.06
N ALA A 48 12.12 1.83 1.21
CA ALA A 48 10.97 1.17 1.81
C ALA A 48 9.63 1.62 1.17
N LEU A 49 9.49 2.90 0.79
CA LEU A 49 8.33 3.38 0.02
C LEU A 49 8.25 2.70 -1.36
N ASP A 50 9.36 2.66 -2.08
CA ASP A 50 9.43 2.08 -3.41
C ASP A 50 9.05 0.59 -3.40
N GLN A 51 9.52 -0.16 -2.39
CA GLN A 51 9.13 -1.57 -2.20
C GLN A 51 7.62 -1.76 -1.99
N VAL A 52 6.98 -0.87 -1.22
CA VAL A 52 5.53 -0.92 -1.01
C VAL A 52 4.80 -0.66 -2.32
N GLU A 53 5.23 0.36 -3.07
CA GLU A 53 4.60 0.69 -4.34
C GLU A 53 4.74 -0.42 -5.37
N VAL A 54 5.90 -1.07 -5.47
CA VAL A 54 6.10 -2.25 -6.32
C VAL A 54 5.20 -3.40 -5.89
N TRP A 55 5.03 -3.62 -4.59
CA TRP A 55 4.13 -4.64 -4.07
C TRP A 55 2.66 -4.30 -4.35
N LEU A 56 2.24 -3.05 -4.16
CA LEU A 56 0.89 -2.57 -4.48
C LEU A 56 0.60 -2.66 -5.97
N ALA A 57 1.56 -2.32 -6.83
CA ALA A 57 1.43 -2.43 -8.28
C ALA A 57 1.26 -3.89 -8.71
N GLN A 58 2.00 -4.83 -8.11
CA GLN A 58 1.79 -6.27 -8.34
C GLN A 58 0.40 -6.76 -7.92
N MET A 59 -0.18 -6.16 -6.88
CA MET A 59 -1.55 -6.48 -6.45
C MET A 59 -2.63 -5.90 -7.35
N ASP A 60 -2.35 -4.78 -8.02
CA ASP A 60 -3.28 -4.13 -8.95
C ASP A 60 -3.20 -4.73 -10.36
N THR A 61 -2.12 -5.45 -10.68
CA THR A 61 -1.97 -6.12 -11.97
C THR A 61 -2.87 -7.38 -11.98
N PRO A 62 -3.92 -7.46 -12.82
CA PRO A 62 -4.65 -8.70 -12.97
C PRO A 62 -3.70 -9.75 -13.54
N ALA A 63 -3.60 -10.90 -12.88
CA ALA A 63 -2.99 -12.07 -13.51
C ALA A 63 -3.82 -12.40 -14.75
N ASP A 64 -3.24 -12.13 -15.93
CA ASP A 64 -3.79 -12.46 -17.25
C ASP A 64 -4.03 -13.98 -17.41
#